data_AF-A0A9D4L2T2-F1
#
_entry.id   AF-A0A9D4L2T2-F1
#
_cell.length_a   1.000
_cell.length_b   1.000
_cell.length_c   1.000
_cell.angle_alpha   90.00
_cell.angle_beta   90.00
_cell.angle_gamma   90.00
#
_symmetry.space_group_name_H-M   'P 1'
#
loop_
_entity.id
_entity.type
_entity.pdbx_description
1 polymer ?
#
loop_
_entity_poly.entity_id
_entity_poly.type
_entity_poly.pdbx_seq_one_letter_code
_entity_poly.pdbx_strand_id
1 'polypeptide(L)'
;MSVQENPDEVFTVMWKSGHSVWIPSDSKSCGIRAICVLSNGQVLLADMENKKVKLLNQQYKVVSHCNVTAGPHGICQITPREVAVTVDDDINTHEVQFITVTKSMLVTERQFRLEHKCRGIAHHADDLFIGAGSALYMYSLSGELCTRLYKQLNRRLTTYRQLKVGNMLVTGR
;
A
#
# COMPACT_ATOMS: atom_id res chain seq x y z
N MET A 1 -28.15 -4.29 10.57
CA MET A 1 -28.71 -3.23 9.70
C MET A 1 -27.70 -2.97 8.61
N SER A 2 -28.01 -3.34 7.37
CA SER A 2 -27.19 -3.00 6.21
C SER A 2 -27.53 -1.58 5.78
N VAL A 3 -26.57 -0.66 5.83
CA VAL A 3 -26.71 0.66 5.22
C VAL A 3 -26.74 0.43 3.70
N GLN A 4 -27.87 0.73 3.09
CA GLN A 4 -28.03 0.70 1.64
C GLN A 4 -27.42 2.00 1.11
N GLU A 5 -26.17 1.95 0.64
CA GLU A 5 -25.49 3.12 0.07
C GLU A 5 -26.23 3.57 -1.20
N ASN A 6 -26.60 4.86 -1.24
CA ASN A 6 -27.20 5.46 -2.42
C ASN A 6 -26.07 5.85 -3.40
N PRO A 7 -25.96 5.23 -4.59
CA PRO A 7 -24.87 5.47 -5.53
C PRO A 7 -24.83 6.90 -6.08
N ASP A 8 -25.88 7.69 -5.90
CA ASP A 8 -25.99 9.09 -6.36
C ASP A 8 -25.64 10.13 -5.28
N GLU A 9 -25.14 9.71 -4.12
CA GLU A 9 -24.77 10.63 -3.05
C GLU A 9 -23.51 11.43 -3.41
N VAL A 10 -23.67 12.73 -3.64
CA VAL A 10 -22.57 13.64 -3.95
C VAL A 10 -22.01 14.23 -2.66
N PHE A 11 -20.79 13.84 -2.30
CA PHE A 11 -20.07 14.39 -1.15
C PHE A 11 -19.36 15.68 -1.53
N THR A 12 -19.58 16.75 -0.75
CA THR A 12 -18.82 18.00 -0.88
C THR A 12 -17.78 18.08 0.24
N VAL A 13 -16.54 18.40 -0.12
CA VAL A 13 -15.47 18.65 0.86
C VAL A 13 -15.73 19.98 1.54
N MET A 14 -16.13 19.94 2.81
CA MET A 14 -16.47 21.14 3.59
C MET A 14 -15.24 21.87 4.15
N TRP A 15 -14.16 21.15 4.45
CA TRP A 15 -12.94 21.72 5.02
C TRP A 15 -11.71 20.88 4.67
N LYS A 16 -10.53 21.50 4.73
CA LYS A 16 -9.21 20.85 4.56
C LYS A 16 -8.22 21.39 5.58
N SER A 17 -7.38 20.52 6.14
CA SER A 17 -6.20 20.90 6.92
C SER A 17 -4.94 20.28 6.31
N GLY A 18 -3.81 20.97 6.48
CA GLY A 18 -2.50 20.44 6.11
C GLY A 18 -1.76 19.95 7.34
N HIS A 19 -1.21 18.74 7.27
CA HIS A 19 -0.34 18.17 8.30
C HIS A 19 1.02 17.86 7.68
N SER A 20 2.09 18.35 8.31
CA SER A 20 3.44 18.00 7.86
C SER A 20 3.75 16.55 8.20
N VAL A 21 4.26 15.84 7.21
CA VAL A 21 4.74 14.45 7.35
C VAL A 21 6.25 14.34 7.16
N TRP A 22 6.93 15.50 7.12
CA TRP A 22 8.38 15.59 7.05
C TRP A 22 9.01 15.22 8.40
N ILE A 23 10.14 14.52 8.35
CA ILE A 23 10.97 14.21 9.52
C ILE A 23 12.43 14.61 9.27
N PRO A 24 13.24 14.87 10.32
CA PRO A 24 14.63 15.33 10.17
C PRO A 24 15.54 14.47 9.29
N SER A 25 15.24 13.19 9.15
CA SER A 25 16.02 12.25 8.34
C SER A 25 15.57 12.19 6.87
N ASP A 26 14.61 13.00 6.43
CA ASP A 26 14.18 13.08 5.04
C ASP A 26 15.14 13.92 4.21
N SER A 27 15.58 13.39 3.07
CA SER A 27 16.49 14.05 2.14
C SER A 27 15.78 14.61 0.90
N LYS A 28 14.50 14.28 0.72
CA LYS A 28 13.66 14.74 -0.39
C LYS A 28 12.28 15.16 0.09
N SER A 29 11.54 15.86 -0.78
CA SER A 29 10.11 16.10 -0.58
C SER A 29 9.36 14.79 -0.41
N CYS A 30 8.37 14.76 0.50
CA CYS A 30 7.61 13.55 0.80
C CYS A 30 6.68 13.18 -0.38
N GLY A 31 7.01 12.09 -1.08
CA GLY A 31 6.26 11.58 -2.22
C GLY A 31 5.28 10.49 -1.81
N ILE A 32 4.18 10.86 -1.17
CA ILE A 32 3.23 9.88 -0.61
C ILE A 32 2.49 9.15 -1.75
N ARG A 33 2.66 7.82 -1.83
CA ARG A 33 2.03 6.97 -2.86
C ARG A 33 0.84 6.17 -2.36
N ALA A 34 0.82 5.82 -1.09
CA ALA A 34 -0.28 5.09 -0.49
C ALA A 34 -0.45 5.42 0.99
N ILE A 35 -1.66 5.16 1.46
CA ILE A 35 -2.13 5.34 2.82
C ILE A 35 -2.82 4.06 3.28
N CYS A 36 -2.58 3.67 4.52
CA CYS A 36 -3.34 2.60 5.18
C CYS A 36 -3.77 3.08 6.57
N VAL A 37 -5.08 3.10 6.80
CA VAL A 37 -5.64 3.35 8.13
C VAL A 37 -5.70 2.02 8.86
N LEU A 38 -5.00 1.93 9.99
CA LEU A 38 -4.99 0.75 10.83
C LEU A 38 -6.29 0.67 11.64
N SER A 39 -6.67 -0.54 12.05
CA SER A 39 -7.83 -0.79 12.92
C SER A 39 -7.84 -0.01 14.25
N ASN A 40 -6.68 0.47 14.72
CA ASN A 40 -6.56 1.32 15.91
C ASN A 40 -6.66 2.84 15.62
N GLY A 41 -6.95 3.22 14.37
CA GLY A 41 -7.06 4.61 13.91
C GLY A 41 -5.73 5.30 13.62
N GLN A 42 -4.58 4.66 13.81
CA GLN A 42 -3.30 5.17 13.34
C GLN A 42 -3.22 5.07 11.81
N VAL A 43 -2.35 5.87 11.21
CA VAL A 43 -2.23 5.95 9.75
C VAL A 43 -0.80 5.63 9.34
N LEU A 44 -0.63 4.77 8.35
CA LEU A 44 0.65 4.51 7.70
C LEU A 44 0.70 5.19 6.34
N LEU A 45 1.85 5.78 6.02
CA LEU A 45 2.13 6.42 4.74
C LEU A 45 3.33 5.76 4.07
N ALA A 46 3.18 5.47 2.77
CA ALA A 46 4.27 5.07 1.89
C ALA A 46 4.92 6.32 1.27
N ASP A 47 6.06 6.75 1.79
CA ASP A 47 6.85 7.87 1.26
C ASP A 47 7.90 7.35 0.27
N MET A 48 7.53 7.42 -1.01
CA MET A 48 8.29 6.83 -2.11
C MET A 48 9.65 7.49 -2.31
N GLU A 49 9.69 8.82 -2.23
CA GLU A 49 10.92 9.59 -2.50
C GLU A 49 11.97 9.39 -1.42
N ASN A 50 11.54 9.29 -0.16
CA ASN A 50 12.43 9.07 0.98
C ASN A 50 12.65 7.58 1.31
N LYS A 51 12.03 6.65 0.55
CA LYS A 51 12.10 5.19 0.79
C LYS A 51 11.72 4.80 2.22
N LYS A 52 10.61 5.35 2.71
CA LYS A 52 10.17 5.17 4.10
C LYS A 52 8.70 4.79 4.21
N VAL A 53 8.40 4.05 5.25
CA VAL A 53 7.04 3.94 5.78
C VAL A 53 6.97 4.77 7.05
N LYS A 54 5.98 5.66 7.13
CA LYS A 54 5.79 6.58 8.27
C LYS A 54 4.51 6.24 9.01
N LEU A 55 4.58 6.16 10.33
CA LEU A 55 3.43 5.96 11.22
C LEU A 55 3.00 7.29 11.79
N LEU A 56 1.73 7.61 11.61
CA LEU A 56 1.05 8.77 12.16
C LEU A 56 0.11 8.34 13.29
N ASN A 57 0.04 9.15 14.34
CA ASN A 57 -1.01 9.02 15.35
C ASN A 57 -2.35 9.57 14.84
N GLN A 58 -3.40 9.49 15.67
CA GLN A 58 -4.75 9.96 15.34
C GLN A 58 -4.84 11.49 15.14
N GLN A 59 -3.81 12.24 15.54
CA GLN A 59 -3.68 13.69 15.28
C GLN A 59 -2.82 13.98 14.05
N TYR A 60 -2.57 12.97 13.22
CA TYR A 60 -1.76 13.03 11.99
C TYR A 60 -0.32 13.52 12.20
N LYS A 61 0.23 13.34 13.41
CA LYS A 61 1.66 13.60 13.69
C LYS A 61 2.46 12.33 13.44
N VAL A 62 3.60 12.45 12.75
CA VAL A 62 4.53 11.34 12.57
C VAL A 62 5.13 10.96 13.93
N VAL A 63 4.95 9.71 14.34
CA VAL A 63 5.42 9.18 15.63
C VAL A 63 6.48 8.10 15.48
N SER A 64 6.61 7.49 14.30
CA SER A 64 7.64 6.51 13.99
C SER A 64 7.84 6.42 12.47
N HIS A 65 8.97 5.87 12.04
CA HIS A 65 9.21 5.50 10.65
C HIS A 65 10.15 4.29 10.57
N CYS A 66 10.16 3.61 9.42
CA CYS A 66 11.22 2.68 9.05
C CYS A 66 11.64 2.91 7.61
N ASN A 67 12.85 2.49 7.27
CA ASN A 67 13.34 2.49 5.89
C ASN A 67 12.92 1.18 5.20
N VAL A 68 12.69 1.28 3.90
CA VAL A 68 12.48 0.12 3.02
C VAL A 68 13.54 0.13 1.91
N THR A 69 13.67 -0.96 1.14
CA THR A 69 14.79 -1.16 0.20
C THR A 69 14.74 -0.22 -1.02
N ALA A 70 13.54 0.06 -1.53
CA ALA A 70 13.29 0.97 -2.66
C ALA A 70 12.05 1.84 -2.42
N GLY A 71 11.44 2.39 -3.48
CA GLY A 71 10.27 3.25 -3.33
C GLY A 71 9.03 2.45 -2.91
N PRO A 72 8.43 2.68 -1.73
CA PRO A 72 7.16 2.04 -1.38
C PRO A 72 6.01 2.61 -2.23
N HIS A 73 5.13 1.73 -2.71
CA HIS A 73 4.05 2.08 -3.64
C HIS A 73 2.66 1.79 -3.11
N GLY A 74 2.45 0.59 -2.57
CA GLY A 74 1.18 0.15 -1.98
C GLY A 74 1.40 -0.30 -0.54
N ILE A 75 0.38 -0.16 0.29
CA ILE A 75 0.39 -0.60 1.68
C ILE A 75 -0.99 -1.11 2.08
N CYS A 76 -1.05 -2.27 2.72
CA CYS A 76 -2.28 -2.81 3.28
C CYS A 76 -2.04 -3.47 4.64
N GLN A 77 -3.09 -3.49 5.46
CA GLN A 77 -3.05 -4.17 6.76
C GLN A 77 -3.31 -5.67 6.57
N ILE A 78 -2.44 -6.51 7.15
CA ILE A 78 -2.57 -7.97 7.16
C ILE A 78 -3.23 -8.41 8.45
N THR A 79 -2.67 -7.94 9.58
CA THR A 79 -3.19 -8.17 10.92
C THR A 79 -3.19 -6.86 11.71
N PRO A 80 -3.78 -6.80 12.92
CA PRO A 80 -3.68 -5.61 13.78
C PRO A 80 -2.27 -5.11 14.05
N ARG A 81 -1.23 -5.94 13.87
CA ARG A 81 0.17 -5.61 14.15
C ARG A 81 1.11 -5.79 12.96
N GLU A 82 0.58 -6.08 11.78
CA GLU A 82 1.40 -6.34 10.61
C GLU A 82 0.79 -5.73 9.35
N VAL A 83 1.64 -5.11 8.54
CA VAL A 83 1.28 -4.59 7.22
C VAL A 83 2.20 -5.16 6.16
N ALA A 84 1.68 -5.26 4.94
CA ALA A 84 2.47 -5.57 3.76
C ALA A 84 2.62 -4.32 2.90
N VAL A 85 3.81 -4.12 2.34
CA VAL A 85 4.18 -2.97 1.53
C VAL A 85 4.81 -3.44 0.24
N THR A 86 4.29 -3.01 -0.90
CA THR A 86 4.99 -3.23 -2.19
C THR A 86 6.08 -2.19 -2.34
N VAL A 87 7.28 -2.68 -2.65
CA VAL A 87 8.49 -1.88 -2.77
C VAL A 87 9.06 -2.12 -4.16
N ASP A 88 9.14 -1.06 -4.95
CA ASP A 88 9.46 -1.12 -6.38
C ASP A 88 10.50 -0.06 -6.75
N ASP A 89 11.45 -0.41 -7.60
CA ASP A 89 12.18 0.53 -8.45
C ASP A 89 12.07 0.15 -9.92
N ASP A 90 12.61 0.98 -10.81
CA ASP A 90 12.54 0.72 -12.24
C ASP A 90 13.64 -0.22 -12.76
N ILE A 91 14.50 -0.75 -11.87
CA ILE A 91 15.70 -1.50 -12.25
C ILE A 91 15.62 -2.96 -11.79
N ASN A 92 15.70 -3.21 -10.48
CA ASN A 92 15.98 -4.54 -9.92
C ASN A 92 15.17 -4.88 -8.67
N THR A 93 14.47 -3.91 -8.05
CA THR A 93 13.76 -4.14 -6.80
C THR A 93 12.28 -4.26 -7.09
N HIS A 94 11.75 -5.47 -6.94
CA HIS A 94 10.32 -5.75 -6.96
C HIS A 94 10.03 -6.73 -5.82
N GLU A 95 9.48 -6.25 -4.71
CA GLU A 95 9.28 -7.08 -3.54
C GLU A 95 8.11 -6.63 -2.68
N VAL A 96 7.65 -7.55 -1.83
CA VAL A 96 6.75 -7.24 -0.72
C VAL A 96 7.54 -7.29 0.56
N GLN A 97 7.51 -6.21 1.34
CA GLN A 97 8.06 -6.16 2.69
C GLN A 97 6.94 -6.20 3.72
N PHE A 98 7.13 -7.01 4.76
CA PHE A 98 6.22 -7.08 5.89
C PHE A 98 6.80 -6.31 7.06
N ILE A 99 5.99 -5.41 7.61
CA ILE A 99 6.39 -4.49 8.66
C ILE A 99 5.53 -4.75 9.89
N THR A 100 6.17 -5.07 11.01
CA THR A 100 5.54 -5.11 12.31
C THR A 100 5.26 -3.68 12.78
N VAL A 101 4.02 -3.46 13.22
CA VAL A 101 3.55 -2.21 13.78
C VAL A 101 3.35 -2.37 15.28
N THR A 102 4.11 -1.59 16.05
CA THR A 102 3.89 -1.40 17.48
C THR A 102 3.47 0.05 17.75
N LYS A 103 3.10 0.37 19.00
CA LYS A 103 2.70 1.75 19.36
C LYS A 103 3.78 2.78 19.08
N SER A 104 5.06 2.39 19.11
CA SER A 104 6.20 3.31 19.08
C SER A 104 7.24 2.99 18.02
N MET A 105 7.05 1.92 17.23
CA MET A 105 8.09 1.43 16.32
C MET A 105 7.47 0.73 15.10
N LEU A 106 8.14 0.91 13.97
CA LEU A 106 7.98 0.12 12.75
C LEU A 106 9.24 -0.70 12.51
N VAL A 107 9.10 -2.00 12.26
CA VAL A 107 10.23 -2.91 12.00
C VAL A 107 9.91 -3.75 10.78
N THR A 108 10.80 -3.74 9.77
CA THR A 108 10.72 -4.68 8.65
C THR A 108 11.20 -6.05 9.11
N GLU A 109 10.35 -7.07 9.05
CA GLU A 109 10.64 -8.41 9.58
C GLU A 109 11.04 -9.40 8.47
N ARG A 110 10.26 -9.44 7.40
CA ARG A 110 10.46 -10.37 6.29
C ARG A 110 10.08 -9.73 4.96
N GLN A 111 10.55 -10.36 3.90
CA GLN A 111 10.24 -9.96 2.54
C GLN A 111 10.29 -11.15 1.59
N PHE A 112 9.61 -11.03 0.45
CA PHE A 112 9.81 -11.92 -0.69
C PHE A 112 9.87 -11.11 -1.98
N ARG A 113 10.67 -11.61 -2.93
CA ARG A 113 10.86 -10.98 -4.24
C ARG A 113 9.80 -11.42 -5.23
N LEU A 114 9.53 -10.53 -6.17
CA LEU A 114 8.62 -10.71 -7.29
C LEU A 114 9.41 -10.64 -8.59
N GLU A 115 8.91 -11.34 -9.60
CA GLU A 115 9.50 -11.32 -10.96
C GLU A 115 8.91 -10.21 -11.84
N HIS A 116 8.09 -9.33 -11.25
CA HIS A 116 7.36 -8.28 -11.95
C HIS A 116 7.19 -7.05 -11.07
N LYS A 117 6.96 -5.89 -11.70
CA LYS A 117 6.65 -4.64 -10.98
C LYS A 117 5.46 -4.80 -10.03
N CYS A 118 5.50 -4.12 -8.89
CA CYS A 118 4.51 -4.23 -7.82
C CYS A 118 4.12 -2.86 -7.26
N ARG A 119 2.92 -2.38 -7.60
CA ARG A 119 2.56 -0.96 -7.39
C ARG A 119 1.30 -0.77 -6.56
N GLY A 120 0.40 -1.75 -6.54
CA GLY A 120 -0.70 -1.79 -5.59
C GLY A 120 -0.79 -3.13 -4.89
N ILE A 121 -1.41 -3.13 -3.72
CA ILE A 121 -1.59 -4.31 -2.88
C ILE A 121 -2.92 -4.22 -2.15
N ALA A 122 -3.61 -5.35 -2.04
CA ALA A 122 -4.67 -5.57 -1.07
C ALA A 122 -4.50 -6.95 -0.43
N HIS A 123 -5.16 -7.12 0.70
CA HIS A 123 -5.15 -8.35 1.47
C HIS A 123 -6.57 -8.78 1.78
N HIS A 124 -6.85 -10.07 1.62
CA HIS A 124 -8.11 -10.67 2.03
C HIS A 124 -7.92 -12.15 2.35
N ALA A 125 -8.49 -12.57 3.47
CA ALA A 125 -8.24 -13.90 4.04
C ALA A 125 -6.74 -14.12 4.24
N ASP A 126 -6.15 -15.06 3.51
CA ASP A 126 -4.72 -15.41 3.57
C ASP A 126 -3.98 -15.08 2.26
N ASP A 127 -4.60 -14.29 1.38
CA ASP A 127 -4.10 -13.94 0.06
C ASP A 127 -3.75 -12.45 -0.07
N LEU A 128 -2.65 -12.20 -0.79
CA LEU A 128 -2.22 -10.89 -1.26
C LEU A 128 -2.54 -10.72 -2.73
N PHE A 129 -3.25 -9.64 -3.05
CA PHE A 129 -3.57 -9.26 -4.41
C PHE A 129 -2.64 -8.12 -4.84
N ILE A 130 -1.72 -8.41 -5.76
CA ILE A 130 -0.66 -7.49 -6.16
C ILE A 130 -0.93 -6.99 -7.59
N GLY A 131 -1.11 -5.68 -7.69
CA GLY A 131 -1.29 -4.99 -8.95
C GLY A 131 0.06 -4.64 -9.60
N ALA A 132 0.23 -5.11 -10.83
CA ALA A 132 1.22 -4.64 -11.78
C ALA A 132 0.51 -3.83 -12.88
N GLY A 133 1.18 -2.87 -13.52
CA GLY A 133 0.55 -1.98 -14.52
C GLY A 133 -0.20 -2.69 -15.67
N SER A 134 0.04 -3.99 -15.91
CA SER A 134 -0.66 -4.80 -16.92
C SER A 134 -1.26 -6.11 -16.40
N ALA A 135 -1.19 -6.39 -15.10
CA ALA A 135 -1.61 -7.67 -14.55
C ALA A 135 -2.00 -7.60 -13.07
N LEU A 136 -2.84 -8.54 -12.65
CA LEU A 136 -3.18 -8.76 -11.25
C LEU A 136 -2.72 -10.17 -10.87
N TYR A 137 -1.96 -10.26 -9.79
CA TYR A 137 -1.43 -11.50 -9.26
C TYR A 137 -1.99 -11.74 -7.87
N MET A 138 -2.15 -13.01 -7.53
CA MET A 138 -2.53 -13.47 -6.20
C MET A 138 -1.39 -14.28 -5.63
N TYR A 139 -0.90 -13.88 -4.47
CA TYR A 139 0.21 -14.48 -3.75
C TYR A 139 -0.25 -14.92 -2.37
N SER A 140 0.32 -16.00 -1.86
CA SER A 140 0.20 -16.34 -0.44
C SER A 140 1.01 -15.34 0.41
N LEU A 141 0.74 -15.28 1.71
CA LEU A 141 1.56 -14.50 2.65
C LEU A 141 3.01 -14.98 2.77
N SER A 142 3.32 -16.21 2.34
CA SER A 142 4.69 -16.75 2.26
C SER A 142 5.42 -16.35 0.97
N GLY A 143 4.72 -15.74 0.00
CA GLY A 143 5.29 -15.29 -1.26
C GLY A 143 5.19 -16.28 -2.41
N GLU A 144 4.40 -17.34 -2.27
CA GLU A 144 4.12 -18.27 -3.36
C GLU A 144 3.08 -17.66 -4.31
N LEU A 145 3.37 -17.68 -5.62
CA LEU A 145 2.41 -17.23 -6.63
C LEU A 145 1.26 -18.26 -6.73
N CYS A 146 0.10 -17.93 -6.16
CA CYS A 146 -1.09 -18.77 -6.24
C CYS A 146 -1.67 -18.77 -7.66
N THR A 147 -1.92 -17.59 -8.23
CA THR A 147 -2.46 -17.46 -9.60
C THR A 147 -2.26 -16.06 -10.19
N ARG A 148 -2.36 -15.96 -11.51
CA ARG A 148 -2.43 -14.69 -12.23
C ARG A 148 -3.88 -14.46 -12.68
N LEU A 149 -4.60 -13.64 -11.92
CA LEU A 149 -6.03 -13.38 -12.12
C LEU A 149 -6.33 -12.62 -13.41
N TYR A 150 -5.42 -11.73 -13.81
CA TYR A 150 -5.61 -10.91 -15.00
C TYR A 150 -4.27 -10.58 -15.66
N LYS A 151 -4.26 -10.55 -17.00
CA LYS A 151 -3.14 -10.03 -17.80
C LYS A 151 -3.66 -9.34 -19.05
N GLN A 152 -3.36 -8.07 -19.19
CA GLN A 152 -3.63 -7.32 -20.41
C GLN A 152 -2.54 -7.61 -21.44
N LEU A 153 -2.93 -8.23 -22.56
CA LEU A 153 -2.00 -8.61 -23.63
C LEU A 153 -1.59 -7.41 -24.53
N ASN A 154 -2.37 -6.32 -24.52
CA ASN A 154 -2.14 -5.14 -25.36
C ASN A 154 -1.56 -3.97 -24.56
N ARG A 155 -0.28 -3.66 -24.78
CA ARG A 155 0.50 -2.57 -24.12
C ARG A 155 0.02 -1.14 -24.39
N ARG A 156 -1.00 -0.93 -25.23
CA ARG A 156 -1.45 0.42 -25.65
C ARG A 156 -2.48 1.08 -24.72
N LEU A 157 -2.98 0.35 -23.72
CA LEU A 157 -3.90 0.88 -22.72
C LEU A 157 -3.35 0.48 -21.35
N THR A 158 -2.63 1.37 -20.67
CA THR A 158 -2.48 1.29 -19.22
C THR A 158 -3.84 1.61 -18.63
N THR A 159 -4.75 0.64 -18.65
CA THR A 159 -6.09 0.83 -18.10
C THR A 159 -5.97 0.83 -16.59
N TYR A 160 -6.24 1.97 -15.97
CA TYR A 160 -6.50 2.12 -14.53
C TYR A 160 -7.70 1.27 -14.18
N ARG A 161 -7.50 -0.03 -13.95
CA ARG A 161 -8.58 -0.92 -13.55
C ARG A 161 -8.43 -1.21 -12.07
N GLN A 162 -9.19 -0.41 -11.34
CA GLN A 162 -9.77 -0.74 -10.06
C GLN A 162 -10.50 -2.09 -10.19
N LEU A 163 -9.82 -3.18 -9.85
CA LEU A 163 -10.45 -4.51 -9.85
C LEU A 163 -11.11 -4.71 -8.50
N LYS A 164 -12.45 -4.74 -8.52
CA LYS A 164 -13.26 -5.10 -7.36
C LYS A 164 -13.24 -6.61 -7.18
N VAL A 165 -12.36 -7.10 -6.32
CA VAL A 165 -12.36 -8.51 -5.89
C VAL A 165 -13.14 -8.56 -4.57
N GLY A 166 -14.42 -8.95 -4.62
CA GLY A 166 -15.32 -8.79 -3.47
C GLY A 166 -15.52 -7.32 -3.11
N ASN A 167 -15.07 -6.89 -1.93
CA ASN A 167 -15.08 -5.48 -1.49
C ASN A 167 -13.69 -4.80 -1.60
N MET A 168 -12.70 -5.45 -2.20
CA MET A 168 -11.34 -4.93 -2.28
C MET A 168 -11.09 -4.06 -3.51
N LEU A 169 -10.13 -3.17 -3.37
CA LEU A 169 -9.60 -2.36 -4.44
C LEU A 169 -8.12 -2.62 -4.66
N VAL A 170 -7.74 -3.03 -5.88
CA VAL A 170 -6.32 -3.13 -6.26
C VAL A 170 -6.08 -2.38 -7.55
N THR A 171 -4.99 -1.59 -7.57
CA THR A 171 -4.58 -0.80 -8.74
C THR A 171 -3.14 -1.14 -9.12
N GLY A 172 -2.86 -1.36 -10.40
CA GLY A 172 -1.50 -1.40 -10.92
C GLY A 172 -1.21 -0.11 -11.68
N ARG A 173 -0.09 0.57 -11.39
CA ARG A 173 0.40 1.72 -12.17
C ARG A 173 1.78 1.40 -12.73
#